data_AF-A0A6B3IEA3-F1
#
_entry.id   AF-A0A6B3IEA3-F1
#
_cell.length_a   1.000
_cell.length_b   1.000
_cell.length_c   1.000
_cell.angle_alpha   90.00
_cell.angle_beta   90.00
_cell.angle_gamma   90.00
#
_symmetry.space_group_name_H-M   'P 1'
#
loop_
_entity.id
_entity.type
_entity.pdbx_description
1 polymer ?
#
loop_
_entity_poly.entity_id
_entity_poly.type
_entity_poly.pdbx_seq_one_letter_code
_entity_poly.pdbx_strand_id
1 'polypeptide(L)'
;QDRLLGEAAARLTRQPPHEPVEEWLWRRGKDLSAAYRAALEEDGELTRKRSGRLSFGPERVEPADTPARRAAAARWEEREPVLASLVSAVGVGGGPSDDDPGPDDEAVTAVLTAVHDAVMELEAVRQRRTIENSAFANLWRGP
;
A
#
# COMPACT_ATOMS: atom_id res chain seq x y z
N GLN A 1 -9.74 14.05 -11.40
CA GLN A 1 -9.92 13.19 -10.22
C GLN A 1 -9.38 11.81 -10.56
N ASP A 2 -8.77 11.14 -9.60
CA ASP A 2 -8.20 9.79 -9.76
C ASP A 2 -9.32 8.75 -9.98
N ARG A 3 -9.23 7.97 -11.06
CA ARG A 3 -10.21 6.92 -11.42
C ARG A 3 -10.32 5.84 -10.35
N LEU A 4 -9.19 5.33 -9.86
CA LEU A 4 -9.14 4.25 -8.88
C LEU A 4 -9.70 4.70 -7.53
N LEU A 5 -9.49 5.97 -7.17
CA LEU A 5 -10.10 6.58 -6.00
C LEU A 5 -11.63 6.70 -6.15
N GLY A 6 -12.10 7.11 -7.32
CA GLY A 6 -13.54 7.16 -7.64
C GLY A 6 -14.19 5.78 -7.54
N GLU A 7 -13.55 4.74 -8.08
CA GLU A 7 -14.02 3.35 -7.96
C GLU A 7 -14.01 2.85 -6.52
N ALA A 8 -13.01 3.23 -5.71
CA ALA A 8 -12.97 2.88 -4.30
C ALA A 8 -14.15 3.51 -3.55
N ALA A 9 -14.39 4.81 -3.76
CA ALA A 9 -15.49 5.54 -3.14
C ALA A 9 -16.87 5.00 -3.55
N ALA A 10 -17.02 4.52 -4.80
CA ALA A 10 -18.25 3.92 -5.30
C ALA A 10 -18.57 2.56 -4.64
N ARG A 11 -17.58 1.88 -4.06
CA ARG A 11 -17.75 0.58 -3.38
C ARG A 11 -18.04 0.69 -1.88
N LEU A 12 -18.13 1.91 -1.35
CA LEU A 12 -18.46 2.16 0.05
C LEU A 12 -19.97 2.03 0.30
N THR A 13 -20.33 1.30 1.35
CA THR A 13 -21.71 1.20 1.82
C THR A 13 -22.07 2.45 2.62
N ARG A 14 -22.85 3.35 1.99
CA ARG A 14 -23.28 4.62 2.61
C ARG A 14 -24.48 4.48 3.55
N GLN A 15 -25.16 3.34 3.54
CA GLN A 15 -26.32 3.09 4.40
C GLN A 15 -25.93 2.28 5.64
N PRO A 16 -26.49 2.58 6.82
CA PRO A 16 -26.31 1.75 7.99
C PRO A 16 -26.86 0.33 7.76
N PRO A 17 -26.22 -0.72 8.30
CA PRO A 17 -24.98 -0.66 9.07
C PRO A 17 -23.75 -0.44 8.17
N HIS A 18 -22.84 0.43 8.62
CA HIS A 18 -21.58 0.68 7.91
C HIS A 18 -20.65 -0.54 8.00
N GLU A 19 -19.84 -0.75 6.95
CA GLU A 19 -18.82 -1.80 6.90
C GLU A 19 -17.58 -1.34 7.71
N PRO A 20 -16.99 -2.22 8.56
CA PRO A 20 -15.70 -1.94 9.20
C PRO A 20 -14.59 -1.71 8.19
N VAL A 21 -13.59 -0.91 8.57
CA VAL A 21 -12.47 -0.56 7.67
C VAL A 21 -11.68 -1.81 7.29
N GLU A 22 -11.46 -2.72 8.24
CA GLU A 22 -10.67 -3.94 8.06
C GLU A 22 -11.33 -4.84 7.00
N GLU A 23 -12.65 -5.01 7.08
CA GLU A 23 -13.39 -5.85 6.13
C GLU A 23 -13.46 -5.25 4.74
N TRP A 24 -13.61 -3.93 4.64
CA TRP A 24 -13.55 -3.25 3.36
C TRP A 24 -12.18 -3.41 2.70
N LEU A 25 -11.10 -3.27 3.48
CA LEU A 25 -9.72 -3.46 3.02
C LEU A 25 -9.48 -4.89 2.55
N TRP A 26 -9.96 -5.88 3.31
CA TRP A 26 -9.83 -7.29 2.95
C TRP A 26 -10.55 -7.62 1.64
N ARG A 27 -11.79 -7.17 1.49
CA ARG A 27 -12.62 -7.37 0.30
C ARG A 27 -12.02 -6.71 -0.95
N ARG A 28 -11.47 -5.51 -0.82
CA ARG A 28 -10.91 -4.75 -1.96
C ARG A 28 -9.44 -5.10 -2.25
N GLY A 29 -8.69 -5.61 -1.28
CA GLY A 29 -7.25 -5.86 -1.40
C GLY A 29 -6.86 -6.89 -2.46
N LYS A 30 -7.78 -7.79 -2.84
CA LYS A 30 -7.54 -8.78 -3.89
C LYS A 30 -7.22 -8.10 -5.22
N ASP A 31 -6.06 -8.44 -5.77
CA ASP A 31 -5.53 -7.92 -7.04
C ASP A 31 -5.30 -6.38 -7.08
N LEU A 32 -5.41 -5.69 -5.94
CA LEU A 32 -5.36 -4.23 -5.86
C LEU A 32 -4.01 -3.67 -6.35
N SER A 33 -2.91 -4.27 -5.93
CA SER A 33 -1.56 -3.86 -6.37
C SER A 33 -1.38 -4.00 -7.89
N ALA A 34 -1.92 -5.08 -8.48
CA ALA A 34 -1.85 -5.30 -9.92
C ALA A 34 -2.70 -4.26 -10.68
N ALA A 35 -3.87 -3.92 -10.15
CA ALA A 35 -4.74 -2.89 -10.73
C ALA A 35 -4.09 -1.49 -10.72
N TYR A 36 -3.49 -1.08 -9.59
CA TYR A 36 -2.76 0.19 -9.51
C TYR A 36 -1.57 0.23 -10.47
N ARG A 37 -0.79 -0.86 -10.55
CA ARG A 37 0.33 -0.93 -11.49
C ARG A 37 -0.12 -0.80 -12.94
N ALA A 38 -1.19 -1.51 -13.32
CA ALA A 38 -1.72 -1.44 -14.68
C ALA A 38 -2.22 -0.04 -15.04
N ALA A 39 -2.91 0.63 -14.12
CA ALA A 39 -3.37 2.00 -14.34
C ALA A 39 -2.21 2.99 -14.47
N LEU A 40 -1.19 2.89 -13.61
CA LEU A 40 -0.02 3.77 -13.71
C LEU A 40 0.82 3.51 -14.97
N GLU A 41 0.87 2.27 -15.47
CA GLU A 41 1.47 1.96 -16.77
C GLU A 41 0.63 2.53 -17.93
N GLU A 42 -0.70 2.43 -17.87
CA GLU A 42 -1.64 2.98 -18.86
C GLU A 42 -1.55 4.51 -18.95
N ASP A 43 -1.42 5.17 -17.80
CA ASP A 43 -1.29 6.63 -17.69
C ASP A 43 0.13 7.14 -18.04
N GLY A 44 1.09 6.23 -18.28
CA GLY A 44 2.48 6.58 -18.59
C GLY A 44 3.30 7.04 -17.38
N GLU A 45 2.77 6.85 -16.18
CA GLU A 45 3.41 7.16 -14.89
C GLU A 45 4.49 6.12 -14.52
N LEU A 46 4.39 4.91 -15.09
CA LEU A 46 5.39 3.85 -14.98
C LEU A 46 5.95 3.48 -16.36
N THR A 47 7.26 3.48 -16.48
CA THR A 47 7.96 3.06 -17.70
C THR A 47 8.64 1.71 -17.49
N ARG A 48 8.56 0.84 -18.48
CA ARG A 48 9.33 -0.40 -18.51
C ARG A 48 10.66 -0.13 -19.19
N LYS A 49 11.74 -0.13 -18.41
CA LYS A 49 13.10 0.06 -18.90
C LYS A 49 13.81 -1.30 -18.89
N ARG A 50 14.24 -1.77 -20.05
CA ARG A 50 15.18 -2.90 -20.12
C ARG A 50 16.57 -2.38 -19.81
N SER A 51 17.19 -2.84 -18.73
CA SER A 51 18.51 -2.35 -18.34
C SER A 51 19.63 -3.07 -19.12
N GLY A 52 20.31 -2.38 -20.05
CA GLY A 52 21.54 -2.87 -20.69
C GLY A 52 21.77 -2.34 -22.11
N ARG A 53 23.03 -2.40 -22.60
CA ARG A 53 23.39 -2.13 -24.01
C ARG A 53 22.86 -3.19 -24.99
N LEU A 54 22.41 -4.33 -24.47
CA LEU A 54 21.68 -5.35 -25.21
C LEU A 54 20.29 -5.53 -24.59
N SER A 55 19.27 -5.73 -25.42
CA SER A 55 17.84 -5.84 -25.07
C SER A 55 17.45 -7.07 -24.20
N PHE A 56 18.41 -7.71 -23.53
CA PHE A 56 18.28 -8.97 -22.76
C PHE A 56 18.38 -8.79 -21.23
N GLY A 57 18.50 -7.55 -20.72
CA GLY A 57 18.48 -7.32 -19.28
C GLY A 57 17.08 -7.48 -18.65
N PRO A 58 17.00 -7.70 -17.33
CA PRO A 58 15.72 -7.79 -16.63
C PRO A 58 14.91 -6.52 -16.87
N GLU A 59 13.61 -6.70 -17.13
CA GLU A 59 12.67 -5.59 -17.30
C GLU A 59 12.42 -4.96 -15.92
N ARG A 60 12.79 -3.68 -15.77
CA ARG A 60 12.54 -2.92 -14.55
C ARG A 60 11.43 -1.91 -14.81
N VAL A 61 10.49 -1.83 -13.89
CA VAL A 61 9.44 -0.81 -13.89
C VAL A 61 9.98 0.38 -13.09
N GLU A 62 10.16 1.52 -13.74
CA GLU A 62 10.68 2.75 -13.15
C GLU A 62 9.63 3.88 -13.27
N PRO A 63 9.42 4.70 -12.22
CA PRO A 63 8.55 5.87 -12.32
C PRO A 63 9.02 6.84 -13.39
N ALA A 64 8.09 7.33 -14.21
CA ALA A 64 8.35 8.40 -15.16
C ALA A 64 8.44 9.77 -14.46
N ASP A 65 9.17 10.71 -15.05
CA ASP A 65 9.16 12.11 -14.59
C ASP A 65 7.92 12.82 -15.16
N THR A 66 6.82 12.71 -14.44
CA THR A 66 5.54 13.35 -14.76
C THR A 66 5.24 14.47 -13.75
N PRO A 67 4.35 15.41 -14.08
CA PRO A 67 3.86 16.38 -13.10
C PRO A 67 3.23 15.71 -11.86
N ALA A 68 2.51 14.59 -12.04
CA ALA A 68 1.91 13.84 -10.93
C ALA A 68 2.98 13.21 -10.03
N ARG A 69 4.04 12.65 -10.62
CA ARG A 69 5.18 12.11 -9.88
C ARG A 69 5.90 13.19 -9.07
N ARG A 70 6.13 14.37 -9.66
CA ARG A 70 6.74 15.50 -8.95
C ARG A 70 5.87 16.02 -7.81
N ALA A 71 4.56 16.10 -8.01
CA ALA A 71 3.63 16.47 -6.95
C ALA A 71 3.61 15.44 -5.81
N ALA A 72 3.63 14.14 -6.12
CA ALA A 72 3.73 13.09 -5.12
C ALA A 72 5.06 13.14 -4.34
N ALA A 73 6.17 13.43 -5.03
CA ALA A 73 7.48 13.61 -4.38
C ALA A 73 7.50 14.85 -3.46
N ALA A 74 6.91 15.96 -3.90
CA ALA A 74 6.81 17.17 -3.09
C ALA A 74 6.01 16.93 -1.79
N ARG A 75 4.87 16.24 -1.86
CA ARG A 75 4.07 15.88 -0.66
C ARG A 75 4.83 14.98 0.30
N TRP A 76 5.68 14.11 -0.23
CA TRP A 76 6.56 13.27 0.57
C TRP A 76 7.66 14.09 1.25
N GLU A 77 8.31 15.01 0.53
CA GLU A 77 9.32 15.92 1.08
C GLU A 77 8.74 16.86 2.14
N GLU A 78 7.51 17.33 1.94
CA GLU A 78 6.73 18.13 2.89
C GLU A 78 6.25 17.33 4.11
N ARG A 79 6.50 16.01 4.15
CA ARG A 79 6.00 15.11 5.19
C ARG A 79 4.51 15.28 5.44
N GLU A 80 3.72 15.25 4.37
CA GLU A 80 2.28 15.35 4.49
C GLU A 80 1.76 14.32 5.54
N PRO A 81 1.01 14.77 6.57
CA PRO A 81 0.68 13.95 7.73
C PRO A 81 0.05 12.60 7.40
N VAL A 82 -0.95 12.59 6.52
CA VAL A 82 -1.67 11.36 6.13
C VAL A 82 -0.74 10.38 5.41
N LEU A 83 0.08 10.89 4.49
CA LEU A 83 1.04 10.07 3.74
C LEU A 83 2.11 9.50 4.67
N ALA A 84 2.65 10.32 5.56
CA ALA A 84 3.64 9.91 6.54
C ALA A 84 3.07 8.80 7.44
N SER A 85 1.88 8.99 8.03
CA SER A 85 1.24 7.97 8.89
C SER A 85 1.02 6.65 8.17
N LEU A 86 0.57 6.66 6.91
CA LEU A 86 0.40 5.44 6.12
C LEU A 86 1.73 4.72 5.85
N VAL A 87 2.78 5.47 5.50
CA VAL A 87 4.12 4.91 5.25
C VAL A 87 4.69 4.26 6.51
N SER A 88 4.48 4.88 7.67
CA SER A 88 4.82 4.30 8.97
C SER A 88 4.03 3.02 9.25
N ALA A 89 2.72 3.04 9.03
CA ALA A 89 1.86 1.88 9.27
C ALA A 89 2.28 0.64 8.47
N VAL A 90 2.83 0.81 7.26
CA VAL A 90 3.33 -0.30 6.42
C VAL A 90 4.82 -0.60 6.58
N GLY A 91 5.50 0.03 7.54
CA GLY A 91 6.92 -0.20 7.84
C GLY A 91 7.89 0.23 6.73
N VAL A 92 7.46 1.14 5.84
CA VAL A 92 8.34 1.71 4.81
C VAL A 92 9.14 2.84 5.46
N GLY A 93 10.47 2.76 5.40
CA GLY A 93 11.36 3.71 6.08
C GLY A 93 11.11 5.17 5.68
N GLY A 94 11.31 6.09 6.62
CA GLY A 94 11.06 7.53 6.44
C GLY A 94 9.71 8.03 7.00
N GLY A 95 8.99 7.19 7.76
CA GLY A 95 7.75 7.57 8.46
C GLY A 95 7.90 8.80 9.39
N PRO A 96 6.77 9.29 9.93
CA PRO A 96 6.76 10.47 10.75
C PRO A 96 7.56 10.21 12.03
N SER A 97 8.34 11.19 12.44
CA SER A 97 8.88 11.23 13.80
C SER A 97 7.75 11.47 14.80
N ASP A 98 7.94 11.09 16.06
CA ASP A 98 7.01 11.40 17.16
C ASP A 98 6.71 12.91 17.29
N ASP A 99 7.57 13.76 16.73
CA ASP A 99 7.44 15.21 16.68
C ASP A 99 6.65 15.75 15.46
N ASP A 100 6.32 14.90 14.47
CA ASP A 100 5.58 15.35 13.28
C ASP A 100 4.07 15.51 13.62
N PRO A 101 3.42 16.59 13.16
CA PRO A 101 2.00 16.79 13.41
C PRO A 101 1.18 15.69 12.74
N GLY A 102 0.28 15.08 13.50
CA GLY A 102 -0.73 14.17 12.97
C GLY A 102 -1.75 14.91 12.09
N PRO A 103 -2.63 14.18 11.38
CA PRO A 103 -3.70 14.82 10.62
C PRO A 103 -4.67 15.57 11.54
N ASP A 104 -5.05 16.78 11.14
CA ASP A 104 -5.95 17.65 11.90
C ASP A 104 -7.41 17.14 11.97
N ASP A 105 -7.76 16.16 11.14
CA ASP A 105 -9.11 15.62 11.01
C ASP A 105 -9.28 14.33 11.84
N GLU A 106 -10.25 14.34 12.75
CA GLU A 106 -10.57 13.23 13.64
C GLU A 106 -11.04 11.97 12.89
N ALA A 107 -11.81 12.12 11.81
CA ALA A 107 -12.25 10.99 11.01
C ALA A 107 -11.08 10.37 10.23
N VAL A 108 -10.16 11.20 9.73
CA VAL A 108 -8.91 10.72 9.11
C VAL A 108 -8.06 9.96 10.13
N THR A 109 -7.92 10.50 11.33
CA THR A 109 -7.19 9.86 12.44
C THR A 109 -7.79 8.49 12.77
N ALA A 110 -9.11 8.40 12.91
CA ALA A 110 -9.79 7.13 13.20
C ALA A 110 -9.55 6.07 12.11
N VAL A 111 -9.60 6.47 10.83
CA VAL A 111 -9.32 5.56 9.71
C VAL A 111 -7.86 5.11 9.73
N LEU A 112 -6.91 6.00 10.01
CA LEU A 112 -5.49 5.64 10.07
C LEU A 112 -5.20 4.68 11.22
N THR A 113 -5.84 4.86 12.39
CA THR A 113 -5.75 3.90 13.49
C THR A 113 -6.26 2.53 13.08
N ALA A 114 -7.45 2.46 12.47
CA ALA A 114 -8.02 1.19 12.00
C ALA A 114 -7.13 0.50 10.94
N VAL A 115 -6.52 1.28 10.03
CA VAL A 115 -5.56 0.76 9.05
C VAL A 115 -4.31 0.21 9.73
N HIS A 116 -3.76 0.92 10.72
CA HIS A 116 -2.60 0.46 11.48
C HIS A 116 -2.88 -0.85 12.19
N ASP A 117 -4.01 -0.95 12.88
CA ASP A 117 -4.45 -2.17 13.57
C ASP A 117 -4.61 -3.33 12.59
N ALA A 118 -5.25 -3.11 11.44
CA ALA A 118 -5.40 -4.13 10.39
C ALA A 118 -4.05 -4.63 9.84
N VAL A 119 -3.06 -3.75 9.68
CA VAL A 119 -1.71 -4.14 9.24
C VAL A 119 -1.00 -4.96 10.31
N MET A 120 -1.09 -4.54 11.57
CA MET A 120 -0.53 -5.29 12.71
C MET A 120 -1.12 -6.69 12.82
N GLU A 121 -2.43 -6.83 12.67
CA GLU A 121 -3.10 -8.14 12.64
C GLU A 121 -2.64 -9.01 11.46
N LEU A 122 -2.49 -8.42 10.27
CA LEU A 122 -2.00 -9.13 9.10
C LEU A 122 -0.57 -9.65 9.31
N GLU A 123 0.30 -8.85 9.93
CA GLU A 123 1.66 -9.27 10.28
C GLU A 123 1.66 -10.44 11.27
N ALA A 124 0.83 -10.38 12.31
CA ALA A 124 0.69 -11.47 13.27
C ALA A 124 0.21 -12.78 12.60
N VAL A 125 -0.76 -12.69 11.68
CA VAL A 125 -1.25 -13.85 10.91
C VAL A 125 -0.15 -14.42 10.00
N ARG A 126 0.64 -13.56 9.34
CA ARG A 126 1.77 -13.99 8.50
C ARG A 126 2.87 -14.67 9.31
N GLN A 127 3.17 -14.15 10.49
CA GLN A 127 4.15 -14.75 11.39
C GLN A 127 3.71 -16.14 11.83
N ARG A 128 2.45 -16.29 12.27
CA ARG A 128 1.88 -17.60 12.63
C ARG A 128 1.98 -18.61 11.48
N ARG A 129 1.54 -18.23 10.27
CA ARG A 129 1.63 -19.09 9.09
C ARG A 129 3.06 -19.49 8.73
N THR A 130 4.01 -18.58 8.92
CA THR A 130 5.43 -18.87 8.68
C THR A 130 5.96 -19.92 9.65
N ILE A 131 5.60 -19.83 10.93
CA ILE A 131 5.97 -20.81 11.97
C ILE A 131 5.35 -22.17 11.63
N GLU A 132 4.05 -22.19 11.32
CA GLU A 132 3.32 -23.41 10.95
C GLU A 132 3.94 -24.08 9.71
N ASN A 133 4.16 -23.32 8.63
CA ASN A 133 4.79 -23.83 7.41
C ASN A 133 6.21 -24.37 7.67
N SER A 134 7.00 -23.70 8.52
CA SER A 134 8.34 -24.16 8.90
C SER A 134 8.28 -25.46 9.70
N ALA A 135 7.30 -25.61 10.58
CA ALA A 135 7.06 -26.86 11.31
C ALA A 135 6.67 -28.00 10.34
N PHE A 136 5.79 -27.75 9.37
CA PHE A 136 5.45 -28.73 8.33
C PHE A 136 6.64 -29.10 7.43
N ALA A 137 7.48 -28.13 7.05
CA ALA A 137 8.66 -28.38 6.23
C ALA A 137 9.71 -29.25 6.96
N ASN A 138 9.85 -29.10 8.28
CA ASN A 138 10.74 -29.92 9.10
C ASN A 138 10.25 -31.38 9.22
N LEU A 139 8.92 -31.60 9.24
CA LEU A 139 8.33 -32.95 9.26
C LEU A 139 8.59 -33.74 7.96
N TRP A 140 8.73 -33.07 6.82
CA TRP A 140 8.91 -33.70 5.50
C TRP A 140 10.37 -33.88 5.06
N ARG A 141 11.35 -33.52 5.90
CA ARG A 141 12.79 -33.68 5.62
C ARG A 141 13.46 -34.86 6.33
N GLY A 142 12.71 -35.84 6.84
CA GLY A 142 13.27 -37.07 7.39
C GLY A 142 13.01 -38.30 6.50
N PRO A 143 13.91 -39.29 6.44
CA PRO A 143 15.17 -39.48 7.20
C PRO A 143 16.45 -39.06 6.46
#